data_AF-A0A7S3F065-F1
#
_entry.id   AF-A0A7S3F065-F1
#
_cell.length_a   1.000
_cell.length_b   1.000
_cell.length_c   1.000
_cell.angle_alpha   90.00
_cell.angle_beta   90.00
_cell.angle_gamma   90.00
#
_symmetry.space_group_name_H-M   'P 1'
#
loop_
_entity.id
_entity.type
_entity.pdbx_description
1 polymer ?
#
loop_
_entity_poly.entity_id
_entity_poly.type
_entity_poly.pdbx_seq_one_letter_code
_entity_poly.pdbx_strand_id
1 'polypeptide(L)'
;PAAPVAPPLPAVPPAAATFFDGTTQATKADAMETLLDEGAVIEFIGPYAGATAGLTLDRPAILGALAGLCASFPDFTFNPTKVPVVRSIDGGWWAKILVRGTFTGEPFTPAPGKLPPLDATGSKFEIGPEIFTVYTDETGERIRRITIEAQYKGALVGPPGIYVACGGSLE
;
A
#
# COMPACT_ATOMS: atom_id res chain seq x y z
N PRO A 1 -19.29 -36.82 25.38
CA PRO A 1 -19.44 -35.40 25.00
C PRO A 1 -18.49 -35.02 23.87
N ALA A 2 -19.03 -34.56 22.73
CA ALA A 2 -18.23 -34.00 21.65
C ALA A 2 -17.65 -32.66 22.08
N ALA A 3 -16.38 -32.40 21.75
CA ALA A 3 -15.75 -31.10 22.00
C ALA A 3 -16.51 -30.00 21.22
N PRO A 4 -16.68 -28.80 21.80
CA PRO A 4 -17.29 -27.69 21.08
C PRO A 4 -16.44 -27.38 19.85
N VAL A 5 -17.07 -27.40 18.67
CA VAL A 5 -16.45 -26.97 17.42
C VAL A 5 -16.27 -25.45 17.53
N ALA A 6 -15.02 -24.98 17.43
CA ALA A 6 -14.72 -23.56 17.43
C ALA A 6 -15.50 -22.88 16.28
N PRO A 7 -16.05 -21.68 16.49
CA PRO A 7 -16.70 -20.94 15.41
C PRO A 7 -15.72 -20.73 14.25
N PRO A 8 -16.21 -20.75 13.00
CA PRO A 8 -15.35 -20.52 11.84
C PRO A 8 -14.70 -19.15 11.95
N LEU A 9 -13.44 -19.06 11.51
CA LEU A 9 -12.76 -17.78 11.39
C LEU A 9 -13.57 -16.89 10.42
N PRO A 10 -13.67 -15.58 10.70
CA PRO A 10 -14.32 -14.64 9.80
C PRO A 10 -13.62 -14.68 8.44
N ALA A 11 -14.39 -14.52 7.36
CA ALA A 11 -13.84 -14.38 6.01
C ALA A 11 -13.17 -13.01 5.85
N VAL A 12 -12.16 -12.92 4.99
CA VAL A 12 -11.54 -11.64 4.60
C VAL A 12 -12.58 -10.80 3.87
N PRO A 13 -12.83 -9.53 4.28
CA PRO A 13 -13.75 -8.64 3.60
C PRO A 13 -13.38 -8.44 2.13
N PRO A 14 -14.37 -8.27 1.22
CA PRO A 14 -14.13 -8.07 -0.20
C PRO A 14 -13.10 -6.97 -0.49
N ALA A 15 -13.21 -5.81 0.15
CA ALA A 15 -12.29 -4.70 -0.10
C ALA A 15 -10.84 -5.01 0.33
N ALA A 16 -10.67 -5.69 1.47
CA ALA A 16 -9.35 -6.14 1.92
C ALA A 16 -8.81 -7.25 1.00
N ALA A 17 -9.65 -8.16 0.53
CA ALA A 17 -9.27 -9.20 -0.43
C ALA A 17 -8.79 -8.59 -1.75
N THR A 18 -9.50 -7.60 -2.31
CA THR A 18 -9.09 -6.86 -3.51
C THR A 18 -7.79 -6.09 -3.28
N PHE A 19 -7.60 -5.48 -2.11
CA PHE A 19 -6.36 -4.77 -1.79
C PHE A 19 -5.13 -5.72 -1.85
N PHE A 20 -5.27 -6.91 -1.27
CA PHE A 20 -4.17 -7.89 -1.10
C PHE A 20 -4.05 -8.98 -2.19
N ASP A 21 -4.84 -8.95 -3.26
CA ASP A 21 -4.93 -10.03 -4.26
C ASP A 21 -3.64 -10.30 -5.08
N GLY A 22 -2.63 -9.43 -4.99
CA GLY A 22 -1.37 -9.51 -5.72
C GLY A 22 -1.45 -9.15 -7.21
N THR A 23 -2.55 -8.56 -7.68
CA THR A 23 -2.68 -8.00 -9.02
C THR A 23 -2.15 -6.57 -9.09
N THR A 24 -1.83 -6.09 -10.30
CA THR A 24 -1.24 -4.76 -10.47
C THR A 24 -2.26 -3.68 -10.09
N GLN A 25 -1.78 -2.60 -9.50
CA GLN A 25 -2.65 -1.49 -9.09
C GLN A 25 -3.32 -0.81 -10.29
N ALA A 26 -2.68 -0.83 -11.46
CA ALA A 26 -3.27 -0.34 -12.70
C ALA A 26 -4.59 -1.08 -13.04
N THR A 27 -4.68 -2.40 -12.80
CA THR A 27 -5.92 -3.16 -13.05
C THR A 27 -7.05 -2.83 -12.08
N LYS A 28 -6.73 -2.16 -10.97
CA LYS A 28 -7.71 -1.77 -9.94
C LYS A 28 -7.99 -0.27 -9.95
N ALA A 29 -7.31 0.51 -10.79
CA ALA A 29 -7.33 1.97 -10.73
C ALA A 29 -8.76 2.54 -10.77
N ASP A 30 -9.59 2.04 -11.68
CA ASP A 30 -10.99 2.46 -11.81
C ASP A 30 -11.85 2.03 -10.61
N ALA A 31 -11.52 0.89 -9.99
CA ALA A 31 -12.24 0.38 -8.82
C ALA A 31 -11.80 1.07 -7.51
N MET A 32 -10.59 1.62 -7.44
CA MET A 32 -10.05 2.24 -6.23
C MET A 32 -10.92 3.40 -5.73
N GLU A 33 -11.50 4.17 -6.63
CA GLU A 33 -12.40 5.26 -6.26
C GLU A 33 -13.63 4.74 -5.49
N THR A 34 -14.15 3.58 -5.87
CA THR A 34 -15.31 2.96 -5.22
C THR A 34 -14.93 2.18 -3.96
N LEU A 35 -13.72 1.61 -3.95
CA LEU A 35 -13.19 0.83 -2.84
C LEU A 35 -12.77 1.70 -1.66
N LEU A 36 -12.42 2.96 -1.87
CA LEU A 36 -12.10 3.90 -0.80
C LEU A 36 -13.37 4.62 -0.33
N ASP A 37 -13.69 4.47 0.94
CA ASP A 37 -14.72 5.27 1.61
C ASP A 37 -14.41 6.78 1.51
N GLU A 38 -15.42 7.65 1.62
CA GLU A 38 -15.24 9.11 1.49
C GLU A 38 -14.25 9.65 2.51
N GLY A 39 -14.26 9.11 3.73
CA GLY A 39 -13.33 9.45 4.81
C GLY A 39 -12.05 8.62 4.84
N ALA A 40 -11.73 7.89 3.76
CA ALA A 40 -10.58 6.98 3.75
C ALA A 40 -9.25 7.71 3.96
N VAL A 41 -8.39 7.10 4.79
CA VAL A 41 -7.04 7.60 5.07
C VAL A 41 -5.98 6.51 4.97
N ILE A 42 -4.77 6.89 4.57
CA ILE A 42 -3.55 6.09 4.72
C ILE A 42 -2.63 6.77 5.72
N GLU A 43 -2.10 5.99 6.66
CA GLU A 43 -1.15 6.47 7.66
C GLU A 43 0.12 5.62 7.66
N PHE A 44 1.26 6.28 7.63
CA PHE A 44 2.55 5.63 7.84
C PHE A 44 2.91 5.69 9.33
N ILE A 45 2.96 4.51 9.96
CA ILE A 45 3.09 4.39 11.41
C ILE A 45 4.41 3.69 11.79
N GLY A 46 4.71 3.72 13.09
CA GLY A 46 5.88 3.06 13.67
C GLY A 46 7.17 3.88 13.56
N PRO A 47 8.23 3.44 14.26
CA PRO A 47 9.46 4.22 14.43
C PRO A 47 10.34 4.25 13.16
N TYR A 48 10.02 3.45 12.16
CA TYR A 48 10.83 3.27 10.96
C TYR A 48 10.20 3.86 9.68
N ALA A 49 9.16 4.67 9.82
CA ALA A 49 8.49 5.32 8.69
C ALA A 49 9.40 6.30 7.91
N GLY A 50 10.52 6.75 8.49
CA GLY A 50 11.50 7.59 7.79
C GLY A 50 10.85 8.87 7.25
N ALA A 51 11.01 9.15 5.95
CA ALA A 51 10.47 10.36 5.31
C ALA A 51 8.93 10.40 5.24
N THR A 52 8.25 9.29 5.52
CA THR A 52 6.78 9.26 5.62
C THR A 52 6.29 9.38 7.07
N ALA A 53 7.18 9.57 8.05
CA ALA A 53 6.79 9.70 9.45
C ALA A 53 5.82 10.88 9.67
N GLY A 54 4.64 10.59 10.23
CA GLY A 54 3.59 11.58 10.47
C GLY A 54 2.80 11.98 9.21
N LEU A 55 3.04 11.34 8.07
CA LEU A 55 2.26 11.55 6.86
C LEU A 55 0.93 10.80 6.96
N THR A 56 -0.16 11.55 6.82
CA THR A 56 -1.50 11.03 6.60
C THR A 56 -1.98 11.49 5.23
N LEU A 57 -2.39 10.56 4.40
CA LEU A 57 -2.99 10.83 3.10
C LEU A 57 -4.50 10.68 3.22
N ASP A 58 -5.24 11.69 2.80
CA ASP A 58 -6.69 11.60 2.61
C ASP A 58 -7.03 10.96 1.25
N ARG A 59 -8.30 10.64 1.04
CA ARG A 59 -8.78 10.00 -0.19
C ARG A 59 -8.29 10.67 -1.50
N PRO A 60 -8.38 12.00 -1.68
CA PRO A 60 -7.81 12.66 -2.86
C PRO A 60 -6.30 12.42 -3.02
N ALA A 61 -5.53 12.54 -1.94
CA ALA A 61 -4.09 12.31 -1.97
C ALA A 61 -3.73 10.84 -2.26
N ILE A 62 -4.51 9.89 -1.74
CA ILE A 62 -4.36 8.45 -2.02
C ILE A 62 -4.55 8.18 -3.51
N LEU A 63 -5.67 8.65 -4.08
CA LEU A 63 -5.99 8.45 -5.49
C LEU A 63 -4.94 9.11 -6.40
N GLY A 64 -4.51 10.34 -6.08
CA GLY A 64 -3.45 11.02 -6.81
C GLY A 64 -2.11 10.28 -6.74
N ALA A 65 -1.72 9.79 -5.56
CA ALA A 65 -0.49 9.02 -5.40
C ALA A 65 -0.54 7.70 -6.17
N LEU A 66 -1.65 6.95 -6.10
CA LEU A 66 -1.81 5.70 -6.85
C LEU A 66 -1.80 5.94 -8.36
N ALA A 67 -2.49 6.98 -8.84
CA ALA A 67 -2.46 7.34 -10.25
C ALA A 67 -1.04 7.67 -10.74
N GLY A 68 -0.28 8.48 -9.98
CA GLY A 68 1.11 8.79 -10.31
C GLY A 68 2.01 7.56 -10.29
N LEU A 69 1.87 6.70 -9.28
CA LEU A 69 2.62 5.44 -9.19
C LEU A 69 2.31 4.51 -10.38
N CYS A 70 1.05 4.35 -10.74
CA CYS A 70 0.66 3.52 -11.89
C CYS A 70 1.15 4.11 -13.24
N ALA A 71 1.22 5.44 -13.36
CA ALA A 71 1.74 6.10 -14.56
C ALA A 71 3.26 5.89 -14.72
N SER A 72 4.02 5.93 -13.63
CA SER A 72 5.48 5.69 -13.66
C SER A 72 5.86 4.21 -13.67
N PHE A 73 5.05 3.36 -13.05
CA PHE A 73 5.30 1.94 -12.79
C PHE A 73 4.09 1.10 -13.24
N PRO A 74 3.93 0.77 -14.53
CA PRO A 74 2.73 0.08 -15.03
C PRO A 74 2.46 -1.30 -14.42
N ASP A 75 3.50 -1.98 -13.92
CA ASP A 75 3.43 -3.27 -13.23
C ASP A 75 3.43 -3.15 -11.68
N PHE A 76 3.20 -1.94 -11.16
CA PHE A 76 3.16 -1.67 -9.73
C PHE A 76 2.19 -2.59 -8.99
N THR A 77 2.70 -3.33 -8.01
CA THR A 77 1.95 -4.40 -7.34
C THR A 77 2.16 -4.34 -5.84
N PHE A 78 1.05 -4.40 -5.08
CA PHE A 78 1.06 -4.71 -3.66
C PHE A 78 0.92 -6.21 -3.47
N ASN A 79 1.65 -6.78 -2.52
CA ASN A 79 1.58 -8.21 -2.19
C ASN A 79 1.85 -9.15 -3.38
N PRO A 80 2.95 -8.95 -4.14
CA PRO A 80 3.22 -9.74 -5.35
C PRO A 80 3.40 -11.24 -5.08
N THR A 81 3.73 -11.61 -3.84
CA THR A 81 3.89 -13.00 -3.38
C THR A 81 2.61 -13.58 -2.76
N LYS A 82 1.51 -12.83 -2.74
CA LYS A 82 0.20 -13.24 -2.22
C LYS A 82 0.25 -13.78 -0.80
N VAL A 83 0.95 -13.06 0.08
CA VAL A 83 1.00 -13.35 1.52
C VAL A 83 -0.44 -13.41 2.05
N PRO A 84 -0.81 -14.47 2.79
CA PRO A 84 -2.15 -14.59 3.37
C PRO A 84 -2.48 -13.45 4.31
N VAL A 85 -3.72 -12.96 4.23
CA VAL A 85 -4.23 -11.90 5.10
C VAL A 85 -4.71 -12.51 6.42
N VAL A 86 -4.34 -11.86 7.52
CA VAL A 86 -4.67 -12.28 8.88
C VAL A 86 -5.53 -11.20 9.53
N ARG A 87 -6.55 -11.60 10.31
CA ARG A 87 -7.33 -10.65 11.10
C ARG A 87 -6.51 -10.16 12.28
N SER A 88 -6.41 -8.85 12.44
CA SER A 88 -5.82 -8.18 13.60
C SER A 88 -6.81 -8.12 14.77
N ILE A 89 -6.28 -8.02 15.99
CA ILE A 89 -7.08 -7.91 17.22
C ILE A 89 -7.90 -6.62 17.28
N ASP A 90 -7.44 -5.56 16.63
CA ASP A 90 -8.09 -4.25 16.54
C ASP A 90 -9.13 -4.16 15.41
N GLY A 91 -9.44 -5.29 14.77
CA GLY A 91 -10.47 -5.39 13.73
C GLY A 91 -9.97 -5.16 12.30
N GLY A 92 -8.70 -4.79 12.11
CA GLY A 92 -8.09 -4.69 10.78
C GLY A 92 -7.74 -6.04 10.16
N TRP A 93 -7.38 -6.03 8.89
CA TRP A 93 -6.89 -7.18 8.13
C TRP A 93 -5.51 -6.88 7.60
N TRP A 94 -4.52 -7.65 8.03
CA TRP A 94 -3.12 -7.32 7.78
C TRP A 94 -2.36 -8.42 7.07
N ALA A 95 -1.33 -8.00 6.33
CA ALA A 95 -0.31 -8.88 5.80
C ALA A 95 1.03 -8.15 5.81
N LYS A 96 2.12 -8.91 6.03
CA LYS A 96 3.48 -8.40 5.86
C LYS A 96 3.91 -8.62 4.42
N ILE A 97 3.87 -7.57 3.62
CA ILE A 97 3.96 -7.66 2.16
C ILE A 97 5.18 -6.90 1.63
N LEU A 98 5.56 -7.24 0.39
CA LEU A 98 6.45 -6.45 -0.43
C LEU A 98 5.63 -5.59 -1.40
N VAL A 99 6.25 -4.52 -1.88
CA VAL A 99 5.73 -3.70 -2.98
C VAL A 99 6.78 -3.68 -4.07
N ARG A 100 6.39 -3.88 -5.33
CA ARG A 100 7.32 -3.93 -6.47
C ARG A 100 6.80 -3.20 -7.69
N GLY A 101 7.72 -2.86 -8.58
CA GLY A 101 7.42 -2.36 -9.91
C GLY A 101 8.68 -2.19 -10.76
N THR A 102 8.49 -1.77 -12.00
CA THR A 102 9.52 -1.48 -12.98
C THR A 102 9.33 -0.06 -13.50
N PHE A 103 10.40 0.74 -13.46
CA PHE A 103 10.34 2.14 -13.84
C PHE A 103 10.45 2.34 -15.35
N THR A 104 9.33 2.16 -16.06
CA THR A 104 9.25 2.25 -17.53
C THR A 104 8.28 3.32 -18.04
N GLY A 105 7.56 3.99 -17.14
CA GLY A 105 6.52 4.94 -17.50
C GLY A 105 6.95 6.40 -17.39
N GLU A 106 6.02 7.26 -16.98
CA GLU A 106 6.22 8.71 -16.83
C GLU A 106 7.25 9.05 -15.75
N PRO A 107 7.94 10.21 -15.84
CA PRO A 107 8.86 10.66 -14.81
C PRO A 107 8.24 10.68 -13.41
N PHE A 108 8.99 10.25 -12.40
CA PHE A 108 8.49 10.05 -11.04
C PHE A 108 9.12 11.02 -10.04
N THR A 109 8.28 11.67 -9.23
CA THR A 109 8.69 12.32 -7.99
C THR A 109 7.56 12.20 -6.96
N PRO A 110 7.87 11.82 -5.70
CA PRO A 110 6.86 11.74 -4.64
C PRO A 110 6.51 13.12 -4.08
N ALA A 111 7.26 14.18 -4.43
CA ALA A 111 7.03 15.54 -3.96
C ALA A 111 7.33 16.56 -5.09
N PRO A 112 6.41 16.73 -6.06
CA PRO A 112 6.56 17.73 -7.11
C PRO A 112 6.88 19.13 -6.56
N GLY A 113 7.86 19.79 -7.17
CA GLY A 113 8.33 21.12 -6.75
C GLY A 113 9.26 21.12 -5.52
N LYS A 114 9.47 19.97 -4.87
CA LYS A 114 10.46 19.80 -3.78
C LYS A 114 11.58 18.85 -4.16
N LEU A 115 11.26 17.78 -4.89
CA LEU A 115 12.23 16.80 -5.39
C LEU A 115 12.20 16.77 -6.91
N PRO A 116 13.36 16.65 -7.58
CA PRO A 116 13.43 16.56 -9.02
C PRO A 116 12.73 15.28 -9.51
N PRO A 117 11.98 15.33 -10.63
CA PRO A 117 11.48 14.11 -11.26
C PRO A 117 12.66 13.27 -11.76
N LEU A 118 12.56 11.96 -11.59
CA LEU A 118 13.47 10.99 -12.19
C LEU A 118 12.88 10.52 -13.51
N ASP A 119 13.71 10.32 -14.52
CA ASP A 119 13.29 9.69 -15.76
C ASP A 119 13.28 8.17 -15.64
N ALA A 120 12.45 7.50 -16.44
CA ALA A 120 12.37 6.05 -16.49
C ALA A 120 13.73 5.42 -16.89
N THR A 121 14.20 4.49 -16.07
CA THR A 121 15.50 3.81 -16.26
C THR A 121 15.35 2.33 -16.64
N GLY A 122 14.13 1.79 -16.63
CA GLY A 122 13.86 0.35 -16.70
C GLY A 122 14.24 -0.40 -15.43
N SER A 123 14.64 0.30 -14.37
CA SER A 123 15.03 -0.31 -13.10
C SER A 123 13.84 -0.97 -12.42
N LYS A 124 14.08 -2.17 -11.87
CA LYS A 124 13.13 -2.85 -11.01
C LYS A 124 13.38 -2.41 -9.57
N PHE A 125 12.32 -2.19 -8.82
CA PHE A 125 12.41 -2.01 -7.38
C PHE A 125 11.54 -3.04 -6.66
N GLU A 126 11.96 -3.36 -5.45
CA GLU A 126 11.18 -4.09 -4.46
C GLU A 126 11.46 -3.42 -3.11
N ILE A 127 10.41 -3.01 -2.41
CA ILE A 127 10.50 -2.38 -1.09
C ILE A 127 9.68 -3.16 -0.06
N GLY A 128 10.03 -2.95 1.21
CA GLY A 128 9.52 -3.69 2.36
C GLY A 128 10.50 -4.73 2.91
N PRO A 129 10.01 -5.76 3.62
CA PRO A 129 8.61 -5.98 3.95
C PRO A 129 8.00 -4.89 4.85
N GLU A 130 6.76 -4.54 4.58
CA GLU A 130 5.92 -3.60 5.36
C GLU A 130 4.68 -4.35 5.86
N ILE A 131 4.21 -4.04 7.08
CA ILE A 131 2.89 -4.48 7.53
C ILE A 131 1.87 -3.48 7.02
N PHE A 132 1.02 -3.93 6.10
CA PHE A 132 -0.17 -3.20 5.71
C PHE A 132 -1.34 -3.75 6.51
N THR A 133 -2.12 -2.87 7.14
CA THR A 133 -3.38 -3.24 7.80
C THR A 133 -4.52 -2.45 7.18
N VAL A 134 -5.50 -3.15 6.62
CA VAL A 134 -6.70 -2.57 5.99
C VAL A 134 -7.88 -2.68 6.96
N TYR A 135 -8.52 -1.56 7.24
CA TYR A 135 -9.76 -1.50 8.00
C TYR A 135 -10.90 -1.15 7.05
N THR A 136 -11.94 -1.98 7.05
CA THR A 136 -13.11 -1.78 6.21
C THR A 136 -14.26 -1.14 6.96
N ASP A 137 -15.26 -0.68 6.24
CA ASP A 137 -16.58 -0.39 6.79
C ASP A 137 -17.28 -1.67 7.29
N GLU A 138 -18.48 -1.50 7.84
CA GLU A 138 -19.27 -2.60 8.42
C GLU A 138 -19.69 -3.63 7.37
N THR A 139 -19.87 -3.20 6.11
CA THR A 139 -20.23 -4.09 5.01
C THR A 139 -19.05 -4.91 4.52
N GLY A 140 -17.82 -4.42 4.72
CA GLY A 140 -16.60 -5.02 4.19
C GLY A 140 -16.29 -4.63 2.74
N GLU A 141 -17.14 -3.81 2.13
CA GLU A 141 -17.05 -3.40 0.72
C GLU A 141 -16.18 -2.15 0.53
N ARG A 142 -15.92 -1.37 1.59
CA ARG A 142 -15.12 -0.13 1.49
C ARG A 142 -14.01 -0.08 2.50
N ILE A 143 -12.86 0.45 2.10
CA ILE A 143 -11.70 0.72 2.94
C ILE A 143 -11.88 2.09 3.59
N ARG A 144 -11.80 2.13 4.92
CA ARG A 144 -11.85 3.36 5.73
C ARG A 144 -10.47 3.83 6.19
N ARG A 145 -9.55 2.89 6.38
CA ARG A 145 -8.20 3.20 6.86
C ARG A 145 -7.23 2.15 6.40
N ILE A 146 -6.02 2.58 6.06
CA ILE A 146 -4.87 1.70 5.86
C ILE A 146 -3.75 2.22 6.74
N THR A 147 -3.13 1.34 7.53
CA THR A 147 -1.86 1.65 8.18
C THR A 147 -0.73 0.90 7.49
N ILE A 148 0.40 1.57 7.34
CA ILE A 148 1.63 1.02 6.74
C ILE A 148 2.74 1.15 7.76
N GLU A 149 3.26 0.01 8.22
CA GLU A 149 4.32 -0.04 9.23
C GLU A 149 5.59 -0.68 8.66
N ALA A 150 6.65 0.11 8.60
CA ALA A 150 7.98 -0.34 8.24
C ALA A 150 8.59 -1.20 9.35
N GLN A 151 9.24 -2.31 8.99
CA GLN A 151 9.60 -3.36 9.94
C GLN A 151 11.05 -3.29 10.47
N TYR A 152 11.89 -2.42 9.91
CA TYR A 152 13.28 -2.28 10.34
C TYR A 152 13.84 -0.89 10.02
N LYS A 153 14.87 -0.48 10.78
CA LYS A 153 15.56 0.79 10.58
C LYS A 153 16.19 0.85 9.19
N GLY A 154 15.94 1.93 8.46
CA GLY A 154 16.47 2.13 7.11
C GLY A 154 15.66 1.45 6.01
N ALA A 155 14.50 0.88 6.32
CA ALA A 155 13.57 0.39 5.31
C ALA A 155 13.18 1.51 4.33
N LEU A 156 13.06 1.17 3.05
CA LEU A 156 12.44 2.03 2.05
C LEU A 156 10.91 1.86 2.15
N VAL A 157 10.20 2.98 2.33
CA VAL A 157 8.79 3.00 2.72
C VAL A 157 8.02 3.97 1.84
N GLY A 158 6.89 3.51 1.30
CA GLY A 158 5.98 4.34 0.50
C GLY A 158 6.63 5.02 -0.72
N PRO A 159 5.97 6.06 -1.28
CA PRO A 159 6.49 6.77 -2.46
C PRO A 159 7.92 7.33 -2.32
N PRO A 160 8.35 7.89 -1.16
CA PRO A 160 9.74 8.31 -0.97
C PRO A 160 10.74 7.14 -1.02
N GLY A 161 10.39 5.98 -0.46
CA GLY A 161 11.22 4.79 -0.54
C GLY A 161 11.40 4.28 -1.97
N ILE A 162 10.32 4.30 -2.76
CA ILE A 162 10.36 3.95 -4.19
C ILE A 162 11.28 4.92 -4.95
N TYR A 163 11.19 6.21 -4.66
CA TYR A 163 12.04 7.24 -5.29
C TYR A 163 13.53 6.96 -5.06
N VAL A 164 13.92 6.64 -3.82
CA VAL A 164 15.29 6.24 -3.49
C VAL A 164 15.69 4.94 -4.17
N ALA A 165 14.80 3.94 -4.20
CA ALA A 165 15.06 2.67 -4.89
C ALA A 165 15.29 2.85 -6.41
N CYS A 166 14.72 3.90 -7.00
CA CYS A 166 14.90 4.26 -8.40
C CYS A 166 16.10 5.20 -8.67
N GLY A 167 16.94 5.47 -7.65
CA GLY A 167 18.16 6.27 -7.79
C GLY A 167 18.01 7.75 -7.40
N GLY A 168 16.87 8.14 -6.84
CA GLY A 168 16.67 9.49 -6.30
C GLY A 168 17.33 9.70 -4.94
N SER A 169 17.50 10.97 -4.56
CA SER A 169 17.95 11.38 -3.21
C SER A 169 16.89 12.24 -2.52
N LEU A 170 16.71 12.03 -1.22
CA LEU A 170 15.78 12.80 -0.38
C LEU A 170 16.45 14.00 0.33
N GLU A 171 17.75 14.21 0.07
CA GLU A 171 18.56 15.31 0.62
C GLU A 171 18.26 16.66 -0.05
#